data_AF-A0ABD3MPL9-F1
#
_entry.id   AF-A0ABD3MPL9-F1
#
_cell.length_a   1.000
_cell.length_b   1.000
_cell.length_c   1.000
_cell.angle_alpha   90.00
_cell.angle_beta   90.00
_cell.angle_gamma   90.00
#
_symmetry.space_group_name_H-M   'P 1'
#
loop_
_entity.id
_entity.type
_entity.pdbx_description
1 polymer ?
#
loop_
_entity_poly.entity_id
_entity_poly.type
_entity_poly.pdbx_seq_one_letter_code
_entity_poly.pdbx_strand_id
1 'polypeptide(L)'
;MASNNWRDTLFVWDGILSLIDKDEKKDDHGDGDGDGGEGVEKVDKPNDVQWNGTWVGCDSDDATKVPTPKRGAFDEYVASEHSFNVEGVAYMGKSSEDSDADAKKEGSQKIGGDTSSLHRVAMIGGSGYELGEGDEKKQHKDDRHDMYFFSPSLRWTGKLHDQVQNMVLALGENEFGKFISVGWLRVGNRVTLARRYVDDNDDRAKWDIDDLRSAVFDQIATVADDGQVQLVIPPWQCSAMHADPGQLSKRQKQSEE
;
A
#
# COMPACT_ATOMS: atom_id res chain seq x y z
N MET A 1 0.06 -13.34 31.06
CA MET A 1 0.86 -12.91 29.90
C MET A 1 -0.15 -12.47 28.85
N ALA A 2 -0.19 -11.17 28.50
CA ALA A 2 -1.03 -10.73 27.39
C ALA A 2 -0.51 -11.44 26.13
N SER A 3 -1.33 -12.31 25.55
CA SER A 3 -1.01 -12.96 24.28
C SER A 3 -0.77 -11.88 23.22
N ASN A 4 0.15 -12.14 22.29
CA ASN A 4 0.53 -11.26 21.17
C ASN A 4 -0.63 -11.03 20.18
N ASN A 5 -1.74 -10.42 20.62
CA ASN A 5 -2.97 -10.31 19.83
C ASN A 5 -2.74 -9.59 18.49
N TRP A 6 -1.81 -8.62 18.45
CA TRP A 6 -1.50 -7.85 17.26
C TRP A 6 -0.91 -8.66 16.10
N ARG A 7 -0.33 -9.85 16.34
CA ARG A 7 0.14 -10.73 15.26
C ARG A 7 -1.01 -11.49 14.59
N ASP A 8 -1.95 -11.95 15.40
CA ASP A 8 -3.12 -12.66 14.95
C ASP A 8 -4.21 -11.70 14.42
N THR A 9 -4.08 -10.41 14.71
CA THR A 9 -4.97 -9.34 14.20
C THR A 9 -4.58 -8.87 12.80
N LEU A 10 -5.57 -8.77 11.91
CA LEU A 10 -5.43 -8.02 10.66
C LEU A 10 -5.92 -6.60 10.88
N PHE A 11 -5.08 -5.60 10.65
CA PHE A 11 -5.46 -4.19 10.84
C PHE A 11 -5.88 -3.60 9.51
N VAL A 12 -7.14 -3.17 9.38
CA VAL A 12 -7.65 -2.56 8.14
C VAL A 12 -7.65 -1.05 8.28
N TRP A 13 -6.84 -0.40 7.46
CA TRP A 13 -6.64 1.04 7.37
C TRP A 13 -7.42 1.58 6.19
N ASP A 14 -8.12 2.69 6.39
CA ASP A 14 -8.88 3.33 5.33
C ASP A 14 -8.83 4.84 5.49
N GLY A 15 -8.47 5.53 4.41
CA GLY A 15 -8.28 6.98 4.45
C GLY A 15 -8.14 7.61 3.07
N ILE A 16 -8.01 8.93 3.05
CA ILE A 16 -7.89 9.72 1.82
C ILE A 16 -6.43 10.09 1.60
N LEU A 17 -5.90 9.78 0.42
CA LEU A 17 -4.58 10.21 -0.03
C LEU A 17 -4.68 11.54 -0.76
N SER A 18 -3.97 12.55 -0.24
CA SER A 18 -3.94 13.91 -0.75
C SER A 18 -2.50 14.31 -1.11
N LEU A 19 -2.34 15.11 -2.16
CA LEU A 19 -1.07 15.78 -2.44
C LEU A 19 -1.01 17.06 -1.60
N ILE A 20 0.13 17.32 -0.95
CA ILE A 20 0.36 18.55 -0.19
C ILE A 20 0.95 19.57 -1.16
N ASP A 21 0.17 20.59 -1.51
CA ASP A 21 0.68 21.72 -2.31
C ASP A 21 1.56 22.61 -1.43
N LYS A 22 2.86 22.69 -1.74
CA LYS A 22 3.83 23.51 -1.00
C LYS A 22 3.55 25.02 -1.06
N ASP A 23 2.65 25.46 -1.93
CA ASP A 23 2.28 26.87 -2.11
C ASP A 23 1.39 27.43 -0.96
N GLU A 24 0.84 26.57 -0.10
CA GLU A 24 0.07 27.00 1.08
C GLU A 24 0.93 27.28 2.33
N LYS A 25 2.22 26.91 2.32
CA LYS A 25 3.20 27.35 3.35
C LYS A 25 3.85 28.68 2.94
N LYS A 26 3.04 29.72 2.76
CA LYS A 26 3.52 31.10 2.81
C LYS A 26 3.47 31.56 4.25
N ASP A 27 4.58 31.34 4.96
CA ASP A 27 4.84 32.06 6.18
C ASP A 27 5.07 33.54 5.85
N ASP A 28 4.21 34.35 6.45
CA ASP A 28 4.12 35.79 6.42
C ASP A 28 5.36 36.42 7.09
N HIS A 29 6.47 36.56 6.36
CA HIS A 29 7.56 37.49 6.71
C HIS A 29 8.35 37.97 5.48
N GLY A 30 8.04 39.20 5.05
CA GLY A 30 9.01 40.29 4.81
C GLY A 30 10.11 40.14 3.74
N ASP A 31 9.95 40.95 2.68
CA ASP A 31 10.96 41.65 1.87
C ASP A 31 12.07 40.87 1.13
N GLY A 32 12.10 41.04 -0.21
CA GLY A 32 13.30 40.78 -1.01
C GLY A 32 13.04 40.67 -2.51
N ASP A 33 13.22 41.78 -3.23
CA ASP A 33 13.37 41.84 -4.69
C ASP A 33 14.49 40.93 -5.22
N GLY A 34 14.33 40.39 -6.43
CA GLY A 34 15.40 39.79 -7.24
C GLY A 34 14.90 38.62 -8.10
N ASP A 35 14.55 38.85 -9.35
CA ASP A 35 15.41 38.83 -10.55
C ASP A 35 15.34 37.48 -11.29
N GLY A 36 15.25 37.56 -12.61
CA GLY A 36 14.95 36.46 -13.51
C GLY A 36 16.09 35.44 -13.61
N GLY A 37 15.72 34.16 -13.70
CA GLY A 37 16.63 33.07 -14.01
C GLY A 37 15.93 32.04 -14.88
N GLU A 38 16.25 32.05 -16.17
CA GLU A 38 15.94 30.98 -17.12
C GLU A 38 16.58 29.66 -16.68
N GLY A 39 15.89 28.54 -16.96
CA GLY A 39 16.53 27.23 -17.12
C GLY A 39 16.99 26.53 -15.84
N VAL A 40 16.08 26.27 -14.90
CA VAL A 40 16.31 25.19 -13.92
C VAL A 40 15.60 23.95 -14.47
N GLU A 41 16.39 22.95 -14.86
CA GLU A 41 15.88 21.59 -15.10
C GLU A 41 14.92 21.25 -13.96
N LYS A 42 13.67 20.89 -14.30
CA LYS A 42 12.73 20.35 -13.34
C LYS A 42 13.30 19.00 -12.88
N VAL A 43 14.20 19.03 -11.90
CA VAL A 43 14.42 17.89 -11.03
C VAL A 43 13.05 17.60 -10.46
N ASP A 44 12.47 16.46 -10.80
CA ASP A 44 11.18 15.99 -10.30
C ASP A 44 11.22 16.06 -8.77
N LYS A 45 10.75 17.18 -8.22
CA LYS A 45 10.67 17.37 -6.78
C LYS A 45 9.67 16.32 -6.32
N PRO A 46 10.03 15.47 -5.36
CA PRO A 46 9.09 14.47 -4.91
C PRO A 46 7.86 15.18 -4.32
N ASN A 47 6.69 14.66 -4.66
CA ASN A 47 5.43 15.25 -4.19
C ASN A 47 5.27 14.88 -2.72
N ASP A 48 5.07 15.88 -1.88
CA ASP A 48 4.68 15.65 -0.50
C ASP A 48 3.23 15.14 -0.52
N VAL A 49 2.94 14.14 0.29
CA VAL A 49 1.63 13.51 0.37
C VAL A 49 1.17 13.39 1.81
N GLN A 50 -0.15 13.37 1.98
CA GLN A 50 -0.80 13.10 3.26
C GLN A 50 -1.80 11.96 3.06
N TRP A 51 -1.80 11.01 3.99
CA TRP A 51 -2.85 10.01 4.10
C TRP A 51 -3.42 10.05 5.51
N ASN A 52 -4.69 10.38 5.60
CA ASN A 52 -5.39 10.52 6.87
C ASN A 52 -6.70 9.73 6.84
N GLY A 53 -7.07 9.18 7.99
CA GLY A 53 -8.25 8.35 8.11
C GLY A 53 -8.31 7.61 9.43
N THR A 54 -8.85 6.40 9.38
CA THR A 54 -9.09 5.55 10.54
C THR A 54 -8.69 4.11 10.27
N TRP A 55 -8.41 3.36 11.32
CA TRP A 55 -8.12 1.92 11.21
C TRP A 55 -8.94 1.10 12.21
N VAL A 56 -9.12 -0.18 11.91
CA VAL A 56 -9.77 -1.15 12.80
C VAL A 56 -8.93 -2.42 12.93
N GLY A 57 -8.86 -2.99 14.13
CA GLY A 57 -8.31 -4.32 14.35
C GLY A 57 -9.37 -5.38 14.07
N CYS A 58 -9.06 -6.36 13.25
CA CYS A 58 -9.88 -7.55 13.03
C CYS A 58 -9.15 -8.76 13.60
N ASP A 59 -9.60 -9.26 14.75
CA ASP A 59 -9.05 -10.45 15.42
C ASP A 59 -9.31 -11.71 14.56
N SER A 60 -8.48 -11.91 13.54
CA SER A 60 -8.63 -13.00 12.58
C SER A 60 -7.27 -13.39 12.02
N ASP A 61 -6.84 -14.60 12.39
CA ASP A 61 -5.69 -15.30 11.82
C ASP A 61 -5.89 -15.57 10.32
N ASP A 62 -7.12 -15.87 9.91
CA ASP A 62 -7.54 -16.13 8.55
C ASP A 62 -8.06 -14.84 7.90
N ALA A 63 -7.25 -14.22 7.05
CA ALA A 63 -7.61 -13.01 6.33
C ALA A 63 -8.83 -13.16 5.38
N THR A 64 -9.20 -14.37 4.95
CA THR A 64 -10.39 -14.58 4.10
C THR A 64 -11.70 -14.28 4.85
N LYS A 65 -11.68 -14.35 6.17
CA LYS A 65 -12.82 -14.03 7.03
C LYS A 65 -13.00 -12.54 7.28
N VAL A 66 -11.98 -11.72 6.96
CA VAL A 66 -12.05 -10.27 7.16
C VAL A 66 -12.81 -9.64 5.99
N PRO A 67 -13.99 -9.03 6.23
CA PRO A 67 -14.83 -8.51 5.16
C PRO A 67 -14.19 -7.31 4.47
N THR A 68 -14.60 -7.07 3.23
CA THR A 68 -14.30 -5.79 2.57
C THR A 68 -15.04 -4.65 3.25
N PRO A 69 -14.34 -3.59 3.72
CA PRO A 69 -15.01 -2.39 4.19
C PRO A 69 -15.96 -1.88 3.10
N LYS A 70 -17.24 -1.75 3.46
CA LYS A 70 -18.26 -1.16 2.58
C LYS A 70 -17.83 0.27 2.23
N ARG A 71 -18.23 0.78 1.06
CA ARG A 71 -18.11 2.22 0.75
C ARG A 71 -18.86 2.96 1.85
N GLY A 72 -18.15 3.78 2.60
CA GLY A 72 -18.72 4.42 3.77
C GLY A 72 -18.95 3.56 5.00
N ALA A 73 -18.22 2.46 5.13
CA ALA A 73 -18.03 1.81 6.44
C ALA A 73 -17.54 2.80 7.52
N PHE A 74 -16.98 3.94 7.09
CA PHE A 74 -16.55 5.06 7.91
C PHE A 74 -17.24 6.39 7.54
N ASP A 75 -18.26 6.40 6.66
CA ASP A 75 -18.82 7.67 6.10
C ASP A 75 -19.86 8.32 7.02
N GLU A 76 -20.32 7.66 8.09
CA GLU A 76 -21.18 8.32 9.08
C GLU A 76 -20.36 8.92 10.23
N TYR A 77 -19.11 8.48 10.41
CA TYR A 77 -18.23 8.93 11.49
C TYR A 77 -16.75 8.84 11.14
N VAL A 78 -16.06 9.89 11.55
CA VAL A 78 -14.69 9.92 12.08
C VAL A 78 -14.37 8.80 13.12
N ALA A 79 -15.20 7.77 13.36
CA ALA A 79 -15.18 6.96 14.57
C ALA A 79 -14.97 5.45 14.33
N SER A 80 -13.81 5.06 13.81
CA SER A 80 -13.01 4.23 14.71
C SER A 80 -12.38 5.20 15.71
N GLU A 81 -12.32 4.86 17.00
CA GLU A 81 -11.57 5.70 17.95
C GLU A 81 -10.10 5.83 17.56
N HIS A 82 -9.60 4.96 16.67
CA HIS A 82 -8.23 4.96 16.21
C HIS A 82 -8.07 5.70 14.89
N SER A 83 -7.65 6.95 15.01
CA SER A 83 -7.33 7.79 13.87
C SER A 83 -5.85 7.68 13.49
N PHE A 84 -5.56 8.09 12.26
CA PHE A 84 -4.20 8.28 11.80
C PHE A 84 -4.07 9.48 10.87
N ASN A 85 -2.89 10.06 10.88
CA ASN A 85 -2.45 11.05 9.90
C ASN A 85 -0.96 10.85 9.67
N VAL A 86 -0.63 10.29 8.51
CA VAL A 86 0.74 10.04 8.08
C VAL A 86 1.05 10.87 6.84
N GLU A 87 2.26 11.39 6.80
CA GLU A 87 2.76 12.17 5.68
C GLU A 87 3.91 11.45 5.02
N GLY A 88 4.14 11.73 3.76
CA GLY A 88 5.17 11.04 3.02
C GLY A 88 5.65 11.77 1.79
N VAL A 89 6.59 11.12 1.14
CA VAL A 89 7.29 11.64 -0.02
C VAL A 89 7.14 10.63 -1.15
N ALA A 90 6.60 11.09 -2.29
CA ALA A 90 6.38 10.27 -3.46
C ALA A 90 7.60 10.27 -4.39
N TYR A 91 8.04 9.07 -4.75
CA TYR A 91 9.09 8.79 -5.73
C TYR A 91 8.44 8.13 -6.95
N MET A 92 8.54 8.79 -8.09
CA MET A 92 7.87 8.31 -9.29
C MET A 92 8.62 7.10 -9.87
N GLY A 93 7.88 6.06 -10.24
CA GLY A 93 8.40 4.89 -10.95
C GLY A 93 8.87 5.27 -12.36
N LYS A 94 9.80 4.48 -12.92
CA LYS A 94 10.30 4.73 -14.28
C LYS A 94 9.19 4.43 -15.30
N SER A 95 9.07 5.30 -16.30
CA SER A 95 8.18 5.05 -17.43
C SER A 95 8.70 3.85 -18.23
N SER A 96 7.80 3.03 -18.78
CA SER A 96 8.17 1.95 -19.71
C SER A 96 8.73 2.47 -21.05
N GLU A 97 8.73 3.79 -21.27
CA GLU A 97 9.30 4.43 -22.46
C GLU A 97 10.81 4.70 -22.31
N ASP A 98 11.33 4.68 -21.07
CA ASP A 98 12.76 4.84 -20.77
C ASP A 98 13.51 3.50 -20.66
N SER A 99 12.80 2.37 -20.76
CA SER A 99 13.44 1.05 -20.84
C SER A 99 13.82 0.79 -22.30
N ASP A 100 15.13 0.79 -22.58
CA ASP A 100 15.69 0.36 -23.86
C ASP A 100 14.96 -0.88 -24.40
N ALA A 101 14.64 -0.83 -25.69
CA ALA A 101 13.79 -1.73 -26.44
C ALA A 101 14.32 -3.18 -26.61
N ASP A 102 14.99 -3.74 -25.61
CA ASP A 102 15.65 -5.05 -25.65
C ASP A 102 15.11 -6.08 -24.63
N ALA A 103 13.99 -5.79 -23.95
CA ALA A 103 13.32 -6.76 -23.07
C ALA A 103 12.15 -7.51 -23.75
N LYS A 104 12.25 -7.83 -25.05
CA LYS A 104 11.46 -8.94 -25.63
C LYS A 104 12.20 -10.25 -25.37
N LYS A 105 12.21 -10.70 -24.11
CA LYS A 105 12.46 -12.11 -23.81
C LYS A 105 11.12 -12.80 -23.60
N GLU A 106 10.85 -13.77 -24.48
CA GLU A 106 9.82 -14.77 -24.29
C GLU A 106 9.99 -15.44 -22.92
N GLY A 107 9.10 -15.08 -22.01
CA GLY A 107 8.99 -15.61 -20.66
C GLY A 107 7.71 -15.01 -20.08
N SER A 108 6.80 -15.86 -19.64
CA SER A 108 5.47 -15.54 -19.11
C SER A 108 5.37 -14.11 -18.54
N GLN A 109 4.58 -13.25 -19.18
CA GLN A 109 4.25 -11.93 -18.65
C GLN A 109 3.65 -12.10 -17.25
N LYS A 110 4.39 -11.70 -16.21
CA LYS A 110 3.95 -11.86 -14.83
C LYS A 110 2.71 -11.01 -14.60
N ILE A 111 1.65 -11.59 -14.02
CA ILE A 111 0.45 -10.84 -13.64
C ILE A 111 0.88 -9.76 -12.63
N GLY A 112 0.47 -8.51 -12.87
CA GLY A 112 0.92 -7.35 -12.09
C GLY A 112 2.17 -6.63 -12.64
N GLY A 113 2.80 -7.10 -13.71
CA GLY A 113 3.93 -6.38 -14.34
C GLY A 113 5.19 -6.32 -13.47
N ASP A 114 6.13 -5.45 -13.87
CA ASP A 114 7.40 -5.20 -13.17
C ASP A 114 7.24 -4.13 -12.06
N THR A 115 7.77 -4.42 -10.87
CA THR A 115 7.69 -3.49 -9.72
C THR A 115 8.58 -2.26 -9.88
N SER A 116 9.57 -2.28 -10.79
CA SER A 116 10.46 -1.14 -11.04
C SER A 116 9.74 0.11 -11.57
N SER A 117 8.54 -0.09 -12.15
CA SER A 117 7.67 0.95 -12.70
C SER A 117 6.68 1.52 -11.68
N LEU A 118 6.61 0.96 -10.47
CA LEU A 118 5.64 1.37 -9.45
C LEU A 118 6.06 2.69 -8.81
N HIS A 119 5.08 3.55 -8.53
CA HIS A 119 5.31 4.73 -7.71
C HIS A 119 5.43 4.30 -6.26
N ARG A 120 6.54 4.69 -5.63
CA ARG A 120 6.79 4.42 -4.21
C ARG A 120 6.51 5.67 -3.40
N VAL A 121 5.77 5.52 -2.32
CA VAL A 121 5.45 6.60 -1.38
C VAL A 121 5.96 6.20 0.00
N ALA A 122 6.93 6.94 0.53
CA ALA A 122 7.50 6.68 1.85
C ALA A 122 6.72 7.47 2.92
N MET A 123 5.89 6.78 3.71
CA MET A 123 4.87 7.32 4.62
C MET A 123 5.30 7.31 6.10
N ILE A 124 6.42 7.94 6.39
CA ILE A 124 7.03 7.94 7.74
C ILE A 124 6.86 9.27 8.50
N GLY A 125 6.30 10.29 7.84
CA GLY A 125 6.03 11.61 8.41
C GLY A 125 4.66 11.72 9.08
N GLY A 126 4.28 12.94 9.47
CA GLY A 126 3.00 13.22 10.11
C GLY A 126 2.95 12.87 11.60
N SER A 127 1.74 12.84 12.17
CA SER A 127 1.53 12.48 13.58
C SER A 127 1.61 10.97 13.81
N GLY A 128 1.36 10.15 12.79
CA GLY A 128 1.31 8.70 12.90
C GLY A 128 -0.10 8.21 13.19
N TYR A 129 -0.23 7.22 14.06
CA TYR A 129 -1.51 6.61 14.42
C TYR A 129 -1.68 6.43 15.91
N GLU A 130 -2.93 6.36 16.36
CA GLU A 130 -3.25 6.12 17.75
C GLU A 130 -3.53 4.64 17.98
N LEU A 131 -3.08 4.09 19.12
CA LEU A 131 -3.36 2.72 19.57
C LEU A 131 -3.68 2.71 21.07
N GLY A 132 -4.58 1.83 21.50
CA GLY A 132 -5.07 1.74 22.87
C GLY A 132 -6.44 2.43 23.05
N GLU A 133 -7.02 2.28 24.24
CA GLU A 133 -8.34 2.80 24.59
C GLU A 133 -8.25 3.75 25.79
N GLY A 134 -9.12 4.77 25.83
CA GLY A 134 -9.21 5.72 26.94
C GLY A 134 -7.87 6.38 27.29
N ASP A 135 -7.51 6.35 28.57
CA ASP A 135 -6.28 6.98 29.09
C ASP A 135 -4.99 6.26 28.67
N GLU A 136 -5.08 5.04 28.14
CA GLU A 136 -3.92 4.27 27.66
C GLU A 136 -3.60 4.51 26.18
N LYS A 137 -4.43 5.31 25.49
CA LYS A 137 -4.25 5.66 24.07
C LYS A 137 -2.93 6.41 23.87
N LYS A 138 -2.07 5.85 23.02
CA LYS A 138 -0.75 6.41 22.71
C LYS A 138 -0.60 6.66 21.22
N GLN A 139 0.27 7.63 20.91
CA GLN A 139 0.68 7.93 19.55
C GLN A 139 1.85 7.03 19.16
N HIS A 140 1.75 6.41 17.99
CA HIS A 140 2.75 5.53 17.40
C HIS A 140 3.11 6.01 16.00
N LYS A 141 4.29 5.61 15.52
CA LYS A 141 4.78 5.93 14.18
C LYS A 141 5.41 4.70 13.54
N ASP A 142 5.41 4.69 12.23
CA ASP A 142 6.17 3.71 11.47
C ASP A 142 7.60 4.21 11.23
N ASP A 143 8.60 3.34 11.45
CA ASP A 143 10.01 3.64 11.14
C ASP A 143 10.28 3.47 9.64
N ARG A 144 9.54 2.56 9.00
CA ARG A 144 9.46 2.37 7.56
C ARG A 144 8.03 2.11 7.14
N HIS A 145 7.57 2.78 6.09
CA HIS A 145 6.29 2.47 5.47
C HIS A 145 6.35 2.87 3.98
N ASP A 146 6.76 1.93 3.14
CA ASP A 146 6.84 2.15 1.70
C ASP A 146 5.58 1.57 1.04
N MET A 147 4.74 2.45 0.50
CA MET A 147 3.55 2.09 -0.27
C MET A 147 3.84 2.14 -1.77
N TYR A 148 3.45 1.12 -2.51
CA TYR A 148 3.70 0.94 -3.93
C TYR A 148 2.38 0.94 -4.70
N PHE A 149 2.25 1.88 -5.63
CA PHE A 149 1.05 2.10 -6.42
C PHE A 149 1.24 1.60 -7.85
N PHE A 150 0.30 0.78 -8.32
CA PHE A 150 0.27 0.26 -9.70
C PHE A 150 -0.33 1.26 -10.68
N SER A 151 -1.13 2.21 -10.19
CA SER A 151 -1.64 3.30 -11.01
C SER A 151 -0.46 4.16 -11.49
N PRO A 152 -0.44 4.61 -12.76
CA PRO A 152 0.58 5.54 -13.26
C PRO A 152 0.50 6.94 -12.61
N SER A 153 -0.50 7.18 -11.77
CA SER A 153 -0.67 8.39 -10.98
C SER A 153 -1.07 8.04 -9.55
N LEU A 154 -0.67 8.87 -8.57
CA LEU A 154 -1.20 8.80 -7.21
C LEU A 154 -2.68 9.22 -7.09
N ARG A 155 -3.28 9.67 -8.19
CA ARG A 155 -4.70 9.94 -8.29
C ARG A 155 -5.43 8.75 -8.90
N TRP A 156 -6.62 8.45 -8.38
CA TRP A 156 -7.49 7.45 -8.98
C TRP A 156 -7.96 7.91 -10.37
N THR A 157 -7.71 7.10 -11.39
CA THR A 157 -7.90 7.50 -12.81
C THR A 157 -9.19 7.01 -13.44
N GLY A 158 -10.02 6.26 -12.72
CA GLY A 158 -11.32 5.83 -13.25
C GLY A 158 -11.32 4.61 -14.15
N LYS A 159 -10.18 3.93 -14.31
CA LYS A 159 -10.11 2.70 -15.10
C LYS A 159 -10.72 1.54 -14.32
N LEU A 160 -12.03 1.33 -14.55
CA LEU A 160 -12.80 0.25 -13.94
C LEU A 160 -12.41 -1.14 -14.47
N HIS A 161 -11.93 -1.20 -15.72
CA HIS A 161 -11.56 -2.46 -16.38
C HIS A 161 -10.15 -2.93 -16.01
N ASP A 162 -9.24 -2.02 -15.67
CA ASP A 162 -7.89 -2.37 -15.24
C ASP A 162 -7.81 -2.34 -13.71
N GLN A 163 -8.24 -3.44 -13.10
CA GLN A 163 -8.29 -3.58 -11.65
C GLN A 163 -6.88 -3.65 -11.03
N VAL A 164 -5.87 -4.05 -11.81
CA VAL A 164 -4.47 -4.09 -11.38
C VAL A 164 -3.96 -2.68 -11.07
N GLN A 165 -4.31 -1.68 -11.87
CA GLN A 165 -3.92 -0.28 -11.61
C GLN A 165 -4.46 0.26 -10.28
N ASN A 166 -5.50 -0.35 -9.73
CA ASN A 166 -6.04 0.06 -8.44
C ASN A 166 -5.34 -0.61 -7.26
N MET A 167 -4.37 -1.51 -7.48
CA MET A 167 -3.67 -2.20 -6.39
C MET A 167 -2.69 -1.29 -5.66
N VAL A 168 -2.61 -1.49 -4.36
CA VAL A 168 -1.58 -0.90 -3.49
C VAL A 168 -0.99 -2.01 -2.63
N LEU A 169 0.33 -2.11 -2.64
CA LEU A 169 1.11 -2.99 -1.78
C LEU A 169 1.97 -2.14 -0.86
N ALA A 170 2.28 -2.61 0.34
CA ALA A 170 3.19 -1.90 1.22
C ALA A 170 4.05 -2.85 2.05
N LEU A 171 5.26 -2.38 2.35
CA LEU A 171 6.18 -3.00 3.29
C LEU A 171 6.52 -1.98 4.36
N GLY A 172 6.60 -2.41 5.61
CA GLY A 172 6.94 -1.50 6.69
C GLY A 172 7.47 -2.17 7.93
N GLU A 173 7.82 -1.34 8.90
CA GLU A 173 8.40 -1.72 10.17
C GLU A 173 8.16 -0.60 11.19
N ASN A 174 7.94 -1.00 12.44
CA ASN A 174 7.83 -0.09 13.58
C ASN A 174 8.21 -0.84 14.87
N GLU A 175 7.92 -0.27 16.04
CA GLU A 175 8.26 -0.87 17.33
C GLU A 175 7.61 -2.25 17.59
N PHE A 176 6.52 -2.59 16.90
CA PHE A 176 5.89 -3.91 16.97
C PHE A 176 6.57 -4.93 16.05
N GLY A 177 7.37 -4.46 15.10
CA GLY A 177 8.12 -5.28 14.16
C GLY A 177 7.71 -5.03 12.71
N LYS A 178 8.12 -5.95 11.83
CA LYS A 178 7.88 -5.87 10.40
C LYS A 178 6.42 -6.16 10.06
N PHE A 179 5.93 -5.50 9.01
CA PHE A 179 4.60 -5.76 8.48
C PHE A 179 4.59 -5.68 6.95
N ILE A 180 3.60 -6.38 6.39
CA ILE A 180 3.19 -6.25 4.99
C ILE A 180 1.77 -5.67 4.96
N SER A 181 1.43 -4.93 3.91
CA SER A 181 0.07 -4.48 3.68
C SER A 181 -0.36 -4.64 2.22
N VAL A 182 -1.64 -4.93 2.02
CA VAL A 182 -2.21 -5.17 0.70
C VAL A 182 -3.61 -4.54 0.64
N GLY A 183 -3.92 -3.87 -0.45
CA GLY A 183 -5.24 -3.31 -0.65
C GLY A 183 -5.36 -2.54 -1.96
N TRP A 184 -6.11 -1.44 -1.93
CA TRP A 184 -6.52 -0.73 -3.14
C TRP A 184 -6.55 0.78 -2.99
N LEU A 185 -6.35 1.46 -4.12
CA LEU A 185 -6.75 2.83 -4.41
C LEU A 185 -8.13 2.82 -5.07
N ARG A 186 -9.08 3.54 -4.49
CA ARG A 186 -10.47 3.64 -4.95
C ARG A 186 -10.82 5.08 -5.32
N VAL A 187 -12.03 5.23 -5.86
CA VAL A 187 -12.65 6.53 -6.18
C VAL A 187 -12.44 7.54 -5.05
N GLY A 188 -12.05 8.77 -5.41
CA GLY A 188 -11.80 9.85 -4.45
C GLY A 188 -10.44 9.76 -3.75
N ASN A 189 -9.47 9.08 -4.37
CA ASN A 189 -8.13 8.81 -3.81
C ASN A 189 -8.19 8.10 -2.44
N ARG A 190 -9.24 7.31 -2.22
CA ARG A 190 -9.40 6.56 -0.99
C ARG A 190 -8.51 5.33 -1.05
N VAL A 191 -7.56 5.24 -0.13
CA VAL A 191 -6.68 4.08 0.00
C VAL A 191 -7.16 3.24 1.17
N THR A 192 -7.44 1.96 0.88
CA THR A 192 -7.74 0.94 1.88
C THR A 192 -6.59 -0.08 1.89
N LEU A 193 -5.94 -0.29 3.03
CA LEU A 193 -4.87 -1.26 3.21
C LEU A 193 -5.17 -2.18 4.38
N ALA A 194 -5.06 -3.49 4.19
CA ALA A 194 -4.98 -4.42 5.31
C ALA A 194 -3.52 -4.66 5.65
N ARG A 195 -3.14 -4.45 6.91
CA ARG A 195 -1.80 -4.62 7.46
C ARG A 195 -1.74 -5.90 8.29
N ARG A 196 -0.71 -6.70 8.05
CA ARG A 196 -0.37 -7.90 8.83
C ARG A 196 1.06 -7.77 9.34
N TYR A 197 1.24 -7.85 10.66
CA TYR A 197 2.57 -8.01 11.23
C TYR A 197 3.09 -9.43 11.02
N VAL A 198 4.38 -9.55 10.76
CA VAL A 198 5.05 -10.83 10.48
C VAL A 198 6.13 -11.10 11.52
N ASP A 199 6.29 -12.37 11.93
CA ASP A 199 7.37 -12.76 12.84
C ASP A 199 8.73 -12.71 12.12
N ASP A 200 9.81 -12.43 12.85
CA ASP A 200 11.16 -12.40 12.27
C ASP A 200 11.61 -13.75 11.68
N ASN A 201 11.05 -14.86 12.17
CA ASN A 201 11.30 -16.20 11.63
C ASN A 201 10.38 -16.56 10.47
N ASP A 202 9.36 -15.75 10.17
CA ASP A 202 8.52 -15.90 8.99
C ASP A 202 9.31 -15.47 7.75
N ASP A 203 9.27 -16.26 6.67
CA ASP A 203 9.96 -15.92 5.42
C ASP A 203 9.49 -14.58 4.84
N ARG A 204 8.24 -14.17 5.11
CA ARG A 204 7.68 -12.86 4.74
C ARG A 204 8.46 -11.68 5.32
N ALA A 205 9.16 -11.86 6.44
CA ALA A 205 9.98 -10.81 7.05
C ALA A 205 11.22 -10.43 6.22
N LYS A 206 11.54 -11.23 5.18
CA LYS A 206 12.64 -11.01 4.24
C LYS A 206 12.17 -10.60 2.86
N TRP A 207 10.86 -10.61 2.61
CA TRP A 207 10.30 -10.30 1.31
C TRP A 207 10.63 -8.87 0.89
N ASP A 208 10.94 -8.74 -0.39
CA ASP A 208 10.86 -7.46 -1.09
C ASP A 208 9.47 -7.27 -1.71
N ILE A 209 9.35 -6.21 -2.51
CA ILE A 209 8.07 -5.87 -3.15
C ILE A 209 7.70 -6.87 -4.26
N ASP A 210 8.68 -7.49 -4.93
CA ASP A 210 8.45 -8.48 -5.98
C ASP A 210 7.92 -9.79 -5.39
N ASP A 211 8.46 -10.19 -4.24
CA ASP A 211 7.99 -11.35 -3.48
C ASP A 211 6.53 -11.15 -3.04
N LEU A 212 6.23 -10.02 -2.39
CA LEU A 212 4.86 -9.71 -1.94
C LEU A 212 3.89 -9.63 -3.13
N ARG A 213 4.28 -8.94 -4.21
CA ARG A 213 3.48 -8.86 -5.44
C ARG A 213 3.14 -10.27 -5.94
N SER A 214 4.15 -11.12 -6.12
CA SER A 214 3.95 -12.46 -6.68
C SER A 214 3.01 -13.29 -5.80
N ALA A 215 3.26 -13.33 -4.49
CA ALA A 215 2.45 -14.08 -3.54
C ALA A 215 0.96 -13.63 -3.51
N VAL A 216 0.70 -12.33 -3.70
CA VAL A 216 -0.65 -11.78 -3.77
C VAL A 216 -1.31 -12.13 -5.12
N PHE A 217 -0.69 -11.76 -6.24
CA PHE A 217 -1.29 -11.91 -7.57
C PHE A 217 -1.54 -13.36 -7.97
N ASP A 218 -0.70 -14.30 -7.53
CA ASP A 218 -0.88 -15.73 -7.81
C ASP A 218 -2.21 -16.30 -7.28
N GLN A 219 -2.85 -15.62 -6.32
CA GLN A 219 -4.10 -16.07 -5.71
C GLN A 219 -5.30 -15.17 -6.00
N ILE A 220 -5.07 -13.87 -6.19
CA ILE A 220 -6.17 -12.91 -6.31
C ILE A 220 -6.55 -12.62 -7.76
N ALA A 221 -5.73 -13.02 -8.74
CA ALA A 221 -5.89 -12.62 -10.12
C ALA A 221 -6.04 -13.79 -11.08
N THR A 222 -6.87 -13.61 -12.10
CA THR A 222 -7.04 -14.54 -13.22
C THR A 222 -6.99 -13.79 -14.54
N VAL A 223 -6.61 -14.47 -15.61
CA VAL A 223 -6.66 -13.90 -16.97
C VAL A 223 -7.97 -14.35 -17.62
N ALA A 224 -8.81 -13.38 -17.99
CA ALA A 224 -10.05 -13.63 -18.72
C ALA A 224 -9.78 -14.02 -20.19
N ASP A 225 -10.81 -14.55 -20.86
CA ASP A 225 -10.69 -15.02 -22.26
C ASP A 225 -10.25 -13.93 -23.25
N ASP A 226 -10.49 -12.66 -22.93
CA ASP A 226 -10.06 -11.49 -23.71
C ASP A 226 -8.62 -11.04 -23.41
N GLY A 227 -7.90 -11.77 -22.55
CA GLY A 227 -6.54 -11.47 -22.10
C GLY A 227 -6.45 -10.44 -20.97
N GLN A 228 -7.57 -9.91 -20.47
CA GLN A 228 -7.54 -8.96 -19.35
C GLN A 228 -7.34 -9.66 -18.01
N VAL A 229 -6.57 -9.03 -17.13
CA VAL A 229 -6.42 -9.49 -15.74
C VAL A 229 -7.61 -9.02 -14.92
N GLN A 230 -8.28 -9.96 -14.25
CA GLN A 230 -9.37 -9.70 -13.33
C GLN A 230 -8.97 -10.09 -11.92
N LEU A 231 -9.29 -9.25 -10.94
CA LEU A 231 -9.13 -9.57 -9.52
C LEU A 231 -10.40 -10.27 -9.04
N VAL A 232 -10.28 -11.55 -8.66
CA VAL A 232 -11.42 -12.43 -8.34
C VAL A 232 -11.82 -12.39 -6.87
N ILE A 233 -10.91 -11.96 -5.99
CA ILE A 233 -11.15 -11.78 -4.56
C ILE A 233 -10.50 -10.49 -4.06
N PRO A 234 -10.90 -9.98 -2.89
CA PRO A 234 -10.21 -8.87 -2.24
C PRO A 234 -8.72 -9.17 -1.99
N PRO A 235 -7.83 -8.17 -2.02
CA PRO A 235 -6.40 -8.35 -2.23
C PRO A 235 -5.75 -8.95 -0.99
N TRP A 236 -6.28 -8.60 0.18
CA TRP A 236 -5.83 -9.14 1.46
C TRP A 236 -6.45 -10.47 1.83
N GLN A 237 -7.40 -11.00 1.05
CA GLN A 237 -7.97 -12.33 1.30
C GLN A 237 -7.11 -13.45 0.69
N CYS A 238 -5.83 -13.17 0.41
CA CYS A 238 -4.83 -14.15 -0.01
C CYS A 238 -4.06 -14.71 1.18
N SER A 239 -3.42 -15.86 0.98
CA SER A 239 -2.71 -16.55 2.08
C SER A 239 -1.48 -15.81 2.60
N ALA A 240 -0.89 -14.91 1.79
CA ALA A 240 0.16 -14.02 2.24
C ALA A 240 -0.26 -13.17 3.46
N MET A 241 -1.56 -12.94 3.66
CA MET A 241 -2.09 -12.08 4.74
C MET A 241 -2.65 -12.86 5.94
N HIS A 242 -2.57 -14.20 5.95
CA HIS A 242 -2.86 -15.00 7.15
C HIS A 242 -1.84 -14.73 8.26
N ALA A 243 -2.18 -14.96 9.53
CA ALA A 243 -1.22 -14.89 10.64
C ALA A 243 -0.15 -15.99 10.49
N ASP A 244 -0.59 -17.24 10.32
CA ASP A 244 0.23 -18.36 9.86
C ASP A 244 -0.11 -18.64 8.38
N PRO A 245 0.77 -18.30 7.43
CA PRO A 245 0.50 -18.49 6.02
C PRO A 245 0.57 -19.98 5.60
N GLY A 246 0.89 -20.88 6.55
CA GLY A 246 1.22 -22.27 6.29
C GLY A 246 2.47 -22.39 5.40
N GLN A 247 2.72 -23.58 4.85
CA GLN A 247 3.53 -23.62 3.62
C GLN A 247 2.71 -22.90 2.55
N LEU A 248 3.01 -21.62 2.27
CA LEU A 248 2.66 -20.96 1.02
C LEU A 248 3.07 -21.93 -0.09
N SER A 249 2.11 -22.67 -0.62
CA SER A 249 2.42 -24.00 -1.12
C SER A 249 3.33 -23.88 -2.32
N LYS A 250 4.50 -24.50 -2.25
CA LYS A 250 5.16 -25.10 -3.41
C LYS A 250 4.16 -26.08 -4.04
N ARG A 251 3.32 -25.64 -4.97
CA ARG A 251 2.52 -26.46 -5.90
C ARG A 251 2.02 -25.54 -7.02
N GLN A 252 2.23 -25.82 -8.31
CA GLN A 252 2.07 -27.12 -8.95
C GLN A 252 3.27 -27.52 -9.84
N LYS A 253 4.06 -28.47 -9.35
CA LYS A 253 4.81 -29.41 -10.19
C LYS A 253 4.24 -30.79 -9.90
N GLN A 254 3.01 -31.03 -10.31
CA GLN A 254 2.33 -32.33 -10.26
C GLN A 254 0.99 -32.25 -11.02
N SER A 255 1.09 -32.28 -12.35
CA SER A 255 0.06 -32.79 -13.25
C SER A 255 0.67 -33.00 -14.64
N GLU A 256 1.74 -33.81 -14.69
CA GLU A 256 2.19 -34.52 -15.90
C GLU A 256 2.68 -35.89 -15.40
N GLU A 257 1.74 -36.80 -15.22
CA GLU A 257 1.92 -38.24 -15.44
C GLU A 257 0.88 -38.68 -16.46
#